data_AF-A0A917A1G2-F1
#
_entry.id   AF-A0A917A1G2-F1
#
_cell.length_a   1.000
_cell.length_b   1.000
_cell.length_c   1.000
_cell.angle_alpha   90.00
_cell.angle_beta   90.00
_cell.angle_gamma   90.00
#
_symmetry.space_group_name_H-M   'P 1'
#
loop_
_entity.id
_entity.type
_entity.pdbx_description
1 polymer ?
#
loop_
_entity_poly.entity_id
_entity_poly.type
_entity_poly.pdbx_seq_one_letter_code
_entity_poly.pdbx_strand_id
1 'polypeptide(L)'
;MIALTIQDIDEELEGRLRRRAARHGRSLQEEARLALVEHVADETPAAAPRDSAWDVIRRLRDKAGGGADFEPLDRSEWQDRPVDFGS
;
A
#
# COMPACT_ATOMS: atom_id res chain seq x y z
N MET A 1 10.59 1.84 -8.18
CA MET A 1 9.80 2.78 -9.00
C MET A 1 9.47 2.07 -10.30
N ILE A 2 8.21 2.05 -10.72
CA ILE A 2 7.79 1.48 -12.02
C ILE A 2 7.42 2.64 -12.92
N ALA A 3 7.87 2.63 -14.17
CA ALA A 3 7.54 3.63 -15.18
C ALA A 3 6.70 2.99 -16.29
N LEU A 4 5.68 3.71 -16.75
CA LEU A 4 4.81 3.31 -17.85
C LEU A 4 4.90 4.37 -18.96
N THR A 5 5.12 3.92 -20.20
CA THR A 5 5.07 4.77 -21.39
C THR A 5 3.83 4.44 -22.18
N ILE A 6 3.00 5.44 -22.46
CA ILE A 6 1.81 5.31 -23.31
C ILE A 6 2.19 5.86 -24.69
N GLN A 7 2.15 5.02 -25.71
CA GLN A 7 2.40 5.40 -27.10
C GLN A 7 1.08 5.68 -27.83
N ASP A 8 1.17 6.40 -28.95
CA ASP A 8 0.04 6.68 -29.86
C ASP A 8 -1.18 7.33 -29.18
N ILE A 9 -0.92 8.26 -28.25
CA ILE A 9 -1.99 9.05 -27.63
C ILE A 9 -2.56 10.06 -28.63
N ASP A 10 -3.88 10.09 -28.75
CA ASP A 10 -4.58 11.06 -29.60
C ASP A 10 -4.33 12.50 -29.11
N GLU A 11 -4.12 13.44 -30.04
CA GLU A 11 -3.83 14.85 -29.74
C GLU A 11 -4.95 15.52 -28.92
N GLU A 12 -6.21 15.15 -29.18
CA GLU A 12 -7.35 15.65 -28.42
C GLU A 12 -7.25 15.21 -26.95
N LEU A 13 -6.91 13.93 -26.73
CA LEU A 13 -6.74 13.37 -25.40
C LEU A 13 -5.57 14.02 -24.65
N GLU A 14 -4.42 14.19 -25.31
CA GLU A 14 -3.29 14.89 -24.72
C GLU A 14 -3.66 16.33 -24.34
N GLY A 15 -4.35 17.05 -25.22
CA GLY A 15 -4.81 18.41 -24.98
C GLY A 15 -5.77 18.50 -23.79
N ARG A 16 -6.70 17.54 -23.66
CA ARG A 16 -7.60 17.43 -22.51
C ARG A 16 -6.84 17.18 -21.21
N LEU A 17 -5.85 16.29 -21.22
CA LEU A 17 -5.03 15.96 -20.07
C LEU A 17 -4.23 17.18 -19.58
N ARG A 18 -3.59 17.91 -20.50
CA ARG A 18 -2.85 19.15 -20.20
C ARG A 18 -3.76 20.21 -19.58
N ARG A 19 -4.95 20.43 -20.14
CA ARG A 19 -5.93 21.39 -19.58
C ARG A 19 -6.38 20.97 -18.18
N ARG A 20 -6.59 19.67 -17.93
CA ARG A 20 -6.99 19.15 -16.62
C ARG A 20 -5.86 19.33 -15.58
N ALA A 21 -4.63 19.00 -15.95
CA ALA A 21 -3.44 19.18 -15.11
C ALA A 21 -3.24 20.65 -14.70
N ALA A 22 -3.35 21.58 -15.66
CA ALA A 22 -3.25 23.01 -15.39
C ALA A 22 -4.34 23.52 -14.44
N ARG A 23 -5.59 23.06 -14.61
CA ARG A 23 -6.69 23.40 -13.69
C ARG A 23 -6.46 22.89 -12.27
N HIS A 24 -5.85 21.71 -12.12
CA HIS A 24 -5.59 21.10 -10.82
C HIS A 24 -4.25 21.51 -10.19
N GLY A 25 -3.42 22.28 -10.89
CA GLY A 25 -2.09 22.67 -10.42
C GLY A 25 -1.11 21.50 -10.29
N ARG A 26 -1.21 20.50 -11.18
CA ARG A 26 -0.41 19.27 -11.17
C ARG A 26 0.44 19.13 -12.42
N SER A 27 1.44 18.25 -12.36
CA SER A 27 2.16 17.82 -13.57
C SER A 27 1.26 16.95 -14.45
N LEU A 28 1.61 16.86 -15.73
CA LEU A 28 0.89 15.99 -16.68
C LEU A 28 0.95 14.53 -16.24
N GLN A 29 2.10 14.08 -15.72
CA GLN A 29 2.29 12.72 -15.23
C GLN A 29 1.41 12.41 -14.01
N GLU A 30 1.32 13.34 -13.06
CA GLU A 30 0.49 13.12 -11.87
C GLU A 30 -1.00 13.09 -12.24
N GLU A 31 -1.44 13.97 -13.15
CA GLU A 31 -2.81 13.94 -13.64
C GLU A 31 -3.12 12.65 -14.43
N ALA A 32 -2.18 12.18 -15.27
CA ALA A 32 -2.30 10.90 -15.98
C ALA A 32 -2.42 9.73 -14.99
N ARG A 33 -1.57 9.71 -13.96
CA ARG A 33 -1.57 8.67 -12.94
C ARG A 33 -2.90 8.63 -12.20
N LEU A 34 -3.44 9.78 -11.80
CA LEU A 34 -4.72 9.84 -11.09
C LEU A 34 -5.89 9.42 -11.97
N ALA A 35 -5.90 9.80 -13.25
CA ALA A 35 -6.92 9.34 -14.19
C ALA A 35 -6.90 7.80 -14.35
N LEU A 36 -5.71 7.20 -14.42
CA LEU A 36 -5.58 5.74 -14.45
C LEU A 36 -6.02 5.08 -13.14
N VAL A 37 -5.67 5.65 -11.98
CA VAL A 37 -6.13 5.13 -10.68
C VAL A 37 -7.64 5.19 -10.59
N GLU A 38 -8.24 6.33 -10.93
CA GLU A 38 -9.69 6.53 -10.92
C GLU A 38 -10.41 5.47 -11.77
N HIS A 39 -9.90 5.17 -12.97
CA HIS A 39 -10.55 4.23 -13.87
C HIS A 39 -10.28 2.76 -13.55
N VAL A 40 -9.05 2.41 -13.18
CA VAL A 40 -8.64 1.03 -12.93
C VAL A 40 -9.02 0.55 -11.53
N ALA A 41 -9.09 1.45 -10.54
CA ALA A 41 -9.49 1.09 -9.18
C ALA A 41 -10.97 0.65 -9.09
N ASP A 42 -11.82 1.09 -10.02
CA ASP A 42 -13.22 0.68 -10.09
C ASP A 42 -13.40 -0.71 -10.73
N GLU A 43 -12.46 -1.18 -11.55
CA GLU A 43 -12.53 -2.49 -12.24
C GLU A 43 -12.04 -3.66 -11.40
N THR A 44 -11.20 -3.39 -10.40
CA THR A 44 -10.90 -4.39 -9.36
C THR A 44 -11.93 -4.18 -8.27
N PRO A 45 -12.79 -5.16 -7.89
CA PRO A 45 -13.51 -5.04 -6.62
C PRO A 45 -12.41 -4.82 -5.60
N ALA A 46 -12.30 -3.59 -5.08
CA ALA A 46 -11.19 -3.16 -4.25
C ALA A 46 -10.95 -4.31 -3.30
N ALA A 47 -9.84 -5.06 -3.50
CA ALA A 47 -9.59 -6.24 -2.71
C ALA A 47 -9.60 -5.69 -1.29
N ALA A 48 -10.68 -6.00 -0.55
CA ALA A 48 -11.08 -5.23 0.62
C ALA A 48 -9.81 -4.93 1.40
N PRO A 49 -9.51 -3.65 1.71
CA PRO A 49 -8.17 -3.20 2.08
C PRO A 49 -7.53 -4.30 2.90
N ARG A 50 -6.49 -4.96 2.35
CA ARG A 50 -5.93 -6.15 2.99
C ARG A 50 -5.67 -5.75 4.43
N ASP A 51 -6.41 -6.35 5.36
CA ASP A 51 -6.33 -5.98 6.77
C ASP A 51 -4.85 -5.88 7.11
N SER A 52 -4.43 -4.73 7.63
CA SER A 52 -3.06 -4.63 8.09
C SER A 52 -2.86 -5.68 9.19
N ALA A 53 -1.62 -6.11 9.43
CA ALA A 53 -1.34 -7.00 10.55
C ALA A 53 -1.93 -6.44 11.87
N TRP A 54 -1.95 -5.11 12.01
CA TRP A 54 -2.58 -4.41 13.11
C TRP A 54 -4.11 -4.61 13.17
N ASP A 55 -4.82 -4.52 12.04
CA ASP A 55 -6.27 -4.72 11.99
C ASP A 55 -6.67 -6.15 12.39
N VAL A 56 -5.87 -7.13 11.94
CA VAL A 56 -6.04 -8.53 12.34
C VAL A 56 -5.83 -8.71 13.83
N ILE A 57 -4.72 -8.19 14.39
CA ILE A 57 -4.41 -8.28 15.82
C ILE A 57 -5.49 -7.60 16.66
N ARG A 58 -5.94 -6.40 16.26
CA ARG A 58 -6.98 -5.65 16.96
C ARG A 58 -8.28 -6.45 17.02
N ARG A 59 -8.73 -7.03 15.90
CA ARG A 59 -9.93 -7.87 15.86
C ARG A 59 -9.82 -9.10 16.78
N LEU A 60 -8.66 -9.75 16.79
CA LEU A 60 -8.43 -10.90 17.67
C LEU A 60 -8.49 -10.49 19.15
N ARG A 61 -7.88 -9.35 19.51
CA ARG A 61 -7.93 -8.78 20.86
C ARG A 61 -9.36 -8.44 21.30
N ASP A 62 -10.13 -7.80 20.43
CA ASP A 62 -11.51 -7.41 20.72
C ASP A 62 -12.38 -8.68 20.93
N LYS A 63 -12.17 -9.74 20.13
CA LYS A 63 -12.82 -11.05 20.32
C LYS A 63 -12.38 -11.76 21.61
N ALA A 64 -11.14 -11.55 22.05
CA ALA A 64 -10.60 -12.10 23.29
C ALA A 64 -11.01 -11.30 24.55
N GLY A 65 -11.78 -10.21 24.41
CA GLY A 65 -12.26 -9.41 25.54
C GLY A 65 -11.31 -8.29 25.99
N GLY A 66 -10.40 -7.84 25.11
CA GLY A 66 -9.55 -6.67 25.36
C GLY A 66 -8.06 -6.98 25.53
N GLY A 67 -7.66 -8.25 25.51
CA GLY A 67 -6.27 -8.68 25.66
C GLY A 67 -6.14 -10.19 25.69
N ALA A 68 -4.91 -10.69 25.60
CA ALA A 68 -4.57 -12.07 25.90
C ALA A 68 -3.26 -12.05 26.68
N ASP A 69 -3.25 -12.74 27.83
CA ASP A 69 -2.03 -12.96 28.60
C ASP A 69 -1.32 -14.18 28.06
N PHE A 70 -0.05 -14.01 27.74
CA PHE A 70 0.81 -15.09 27.28
C PHE A 70 1.88 -15.34 28.34
N GLU A 71 2.09 -16.60 28.68
CA GLU A 71 3.23 -16.98 29.50
C GLU A 71 4.51 -16.55 28.75
N PRO A 72 5.43 -15.83 29.42
CA PRO A 72 6.71 -15.50 28.82
C PRO A 72 7.40 -16.75 28.29
N LEU A 73 7.93 -16.67 27.08
CA LEU A 73 8.74 -17.74 26.53
C LEU A 73 9.91 -18.02 27.49
N ASP A 74 10.18 -19.29 27.78
CA ASP A 74 11.40 -19.67 28.48
C ASP A 74 12.60 -19.37 27.56
N ARG A 75 13.45 -18.46 28.02
CA ARG A 75 14.66 -18.02 27.30
C ARG A 75 15.92 -18.65 27.88
N SER A 76 15.80 -19.62 28.77
CA SER A 76 16.94 -20.31 29.41
C SER A 76 17.91 -20.89 28.38
N GLU A 77 17.39 -21.50 27.30
CA GLU A 77 18.20 -22.06 26.20
C GLU A 77 18.92 -21.02 25.33
N TRP A 78 18.60 -19.72 25.50
CA TRP A 78 19.08 -18.62 24.64
C TRP A 78 20.15 -17.77 25.36
N GLN A 79 20.44 -18.05 26.63
CA GLN A 79 21.35 -17.25 27.44
C GLN A 79 22.81 -17.35 26.96
N ASP A 80 23.21 -18.52 26.46
CA ASP A 80 24.61 -18.81 26.11
C ASP A 80 24.88 -18.85 24.60
N ARG A 81 23.88 -18.50 23.76
CA ARG A 81 24.09 -18.48 22.32
C ARG A 81 24.78 -17.16 21.94
N PRO A 82 26.03 -17.18 21.44
CA PRO A 82 26.70 -15.96 21.01
C PRO A 82 25.88 -15.28 19.91
N VAL A 83 25.77 -13.95 20.01
CA VAL A 83 25.14 -13.15 18.96
C VAL A 83 26.03 -13.20 17.73
N ASP A 84 25.53 -13.83 16.67
CA ASP A 84 26.20 -13.85 15.38
C ASP A 84 25.96 -12.52 14.67
N PHE A 85 27.02 -11.72 14.54
CA PHE A 85 26.99 -10.45 13.83
C PHE A 85 27.36 -10.58 12.34
N GLY A 86 27.63 -11.80 11.86
CA GLY A 86 28.16 -12.05 10.53
C GLY A 86 29.62 -11.60 10.41
N SER A 87 30.47 -12.47 9.87
CA SER A 87 31.83 -12.13 9.42
C SER A 87 31.83 -11.57 8.01
#